data_AF-A0A0F9EL24-F1
#
_entry.id   AF-A0A0F9EL24-F1
#
_cell.length_a   1.000
_cell.length_b   1.000
_cell.length_c   1.000
_cell.angle_alpha   90.00
_cell.angle_beta   90.00
_cell.angle_gamma   90.00
#
_symmetry.space_group_name_H-M   'P 1'
#
loop_
_entity.id
_entity.type
_entity.pdbx_description
1 polymer ?
#
loop_
_entity_poly.entity_id
_entity_poly.type
_entity_poly.pdbx_seq_one_letter_code
_entity_poly.pdbx_strand_id
1 'polypeptide(L)' 'MTIARITDAYVRHYSDNRQTTAYVEWVGTNGGKGRTEGNLYPCPHEVLGIHMTALFTRANREGIAIRGETW' A
#
# COMPACT_ATOMS: atom_id res chain seq x y z
N MET A 1 0.00 -3.69 -16.71
CA MET A 1 1.14 -3.85 -15.77
C MET A 1 0.77 -4.95 -14.79
N THR A 2 1.51 -6.05 -14.75
CA THR A 2 1.11 -7.25 -14.00
C THR A 2 2.04 -7.44 -12.81
N ILE A 3 1.48 -7.41 -11.60
CA ILE A 3 2.21 -7.64 -10.36
C ILE A 3 2.44 -9.15 -10.20
N ALA A 4 3.71 -9.57 -10.22
CA ALA A 4 4.07 -10.96 -9.99
C ALA A 4 4.04 -11.30 -8.49
N ARG A 5 4.58 -10.42 -7.65
CA ARG A 5 4.70 -10.62 -6.20
C ARG A 5 4.64 -9.29 -5.46
N ILE A 6 3.96 -9.26 -4.31
CA ILE A 6 4.07 -8.16 -3.36
C ILE A 6 5.32 -8.39 -2.50
N THR A 7 6.05 -7.33 -2.20
CA THR A 7 7.27 -7.40 -1.37
C THR A 7 7.11 -6.73 -0.04
N ASP A 8 6.27 -5.70 0.04
CA ASP A 8 5.99 -5.00 1.29
C ASP A 8 4.63 -4.29 1.22
N ALA A 9 4.01 -4.09 2.38
CA ALA A 9 2.75 -3.35 2.51
C ALA A 9 2.75 -2.55 3.81
N TYR A 10 2.49 -1.25 3.73
CA TYR A 10 2.51 -0.37 4.90
C TYR A 10 1.58 0.83 4.75
N VAL A 11 1.16 1.38 5.88
CA VAL A 11 0.45 2.66 5.97
C VAL A 11 1.35 3.63 6.69
N ARG A 12 1.66 4.77 6.06
CA ARG A 12 2.49 5.82 6.62
C ARG A 12 1.65 7.01 7.02
N HIS A 13 1.82 7.44 8.26
CA HIS A 13 1.28 8.68 8.79
C HIS A 13 2.38 9.73 8.87
N TYR A 14 2.20 10.84 8.15
CA TYR A 14 3.11 11.97 8.06
C TYR A 14 2.70 13.01 9.10
N SER A 15 3.58 13.28 10.07
CA SER A 15 3.30 14.14 11.21
C SER A 15 3.28 15.64 10.87
N ASP A 16 4.01 16.05 9.84
CA ASP A 16 4.15 17.43 9.37
C ASP A 16 2.86 17.96 8.75
N ASN A 17 2.22 17.16 7.90
CA ASN A 17 1.03 17.55 7.14
C ASN A 17 -0.22 16.72 7.52
N ARG A 18 -0.09 15.84 8.52
CA ARG A 18 -1.11 14.89 9.01
C ARG A 18 -1.62 13.91 7.93
N GLN A 19 -0.93 13.78 6.80
CA GLN A 19 -1.33 12.90 5.72
C GLN A 19 -1.15 11.44 6.12
N THR A 20 -2.09 10.60 5.71
CA THR A 20 -1.97 9.15 5.86
C THR A 20 -2.02 8.55 4.46
N THR A 21 -1.01 7.77 4.09
CA THR A 21 -0.92 7.14 2.76
C THR A 21 -0.62 5.66 2.92
N ALA A 22 -1.38 4.83 2.21
CA ALA A 22 -1.15 3.40 2.09
C ALA A 22 -0.22 3.12 0.92
N TYR A 23 0.71 2.19 1.11
CA TYR A 23 1.72 1.80 0.15
C TYR A 23 1.76 0.29 0.00
N VAL A 24 1.90 -0.17 -1.24
CA VAL A 24 2.23 -1.57 -1.57
C VAL A 24 3.39 -1.57 -2.55
N GLU A 25 4.48 -2.21 -2.14
CA GLU A 25 5.64 -2.44 -2.99
C GLU A 25 5.53 -3.81 -3.66
N TRP A 26 5.91 -3.87 -4.92
CA TRP A 26 5.74 -5.07 -5.72
C TRP A 26 6.84 -5.24 -6.77
N VAL A 27 6.98 -6.48 -7.23
CA VAL A 27 7.81 -6.87 -8.37
C VAL A 27 6.89 -7.37 -9.48
N GLY A 28 7.06 -6.84 -10.68
CA GLY A 28 6.32 -7.23 -11.88
C GLY A 28 6.89 -8.50 -12.51
N THR A 29 6.14 -9.10 -13.42
CA THR A 29 6.56 -10.34 -14.12
C THR A 29 7.86 -10.18 -14.91
N ASN A 30 8.19 -8.95 -15.33
CA ASN A 30 9.42 -8.63 -16.06
C ASN A 30 10.59 -8.29 -15.12
N GLY A 31 10.45 -8.52 -13.81
CA GLY A 31 11.45 -8.18 -12.78
C GLY A 31 11.51 -6.71 -12.37
N GLY A 32 10.74 -5.83 -13.04
CA GLY A 32 10.63 -4.42 -12.67
C GLY A 32 10.00 -4.25 -11.28
N LYS A 33 10.54 -3.34 -10.48
CA LYS A 33 10.00 -2.99 -9.16
C LYS A 33 9.14 -1.75 -9.25
N GLY A 34 8.17 -1.63 -8.37
CA GLY A 34 7.44 -0.38 -8.21
C GLY A 34 6.59 -0.37 -6.96
N ARG A 35 5.84 0.72 -6.83
CA ARG A 35 5.02 1.02 -5.67
C ARG A 35 3.68 1.55 -6.12
N THR A 36 2.62 1.08 -5.49
CA THR A 36 1.28 1.64 -5.63
C THR A 36 0.92 2.37 -4.34
N GLU A 37 0.32 3.54 -4.48
CA GLU A 37 0.02 4.46 -3.38
C GLU A 37 -1.49 4.74 -3.34
N GLY A 38 -2.07 4.76 -2.15
CA GLY A 38 -3.48 5.12 -1.93
C GLY A 38 -3.58 6.12 -0.79
N ASN A 39 -4.10 7.31 -1.07
CA ASN A 39 -4.24 8.35 -0.06
C ASN A 39 -5.44 8.03 0.86
N LEU A 40 -5.27 8.21 2.17
CA LEU A 40 -6.29 7.98 3.22
C LEU A 40 -6.67 9.25 3.98
N TYR A 41 -5.93 10.35 3.82
CA TYR A 41 -6.20 11.64 4.45
C TYR A 41 -5.88 12.78 3.44
N PRO A 42 -6.65 13.90 3.36
CA PRO A 42 -7.47 14.57 4.39
C PRO A 42 -8.88 14.04 4.67
N CYS A 43 -9.29 12.95 4.04
CA CYS A 43 -10.62 12.37 4.25
C CYS A 43 -10.53 11.08 5.09
N PRO A 44 -10.54 11.15 6.44
CA PRO A 44 -10.38 9.98 7.32
C PRO A 44 -11.50 8.92 7.19
N HIS A 45 -12.54 9.20 6.40
CA HIS A 45 -13.62 8.28 6.07
C HIS A 45 -13.51 7.70 4.64
N GLU A 46 -12.45 8.05 3.90
CA GLU A 46 -12.24 7.54 2.55
C GLU A 46 -11.72 6.10 2.64
N VAL A 47 -12.59 5.18 2.23
CA VAL A 47 -12.25 3.77 2.13
C VAL A 47 -11.16 3.64 1.05
N LEU A 48 -10.13 2.84 1.31
CA LEU A 48 -9.15 2.48 0.29
C LEU A 48 -9.89 2.06 -0.98
N GLY A 49 -9.56 2.70 -2.11
CA GLY A 49 -10.14 2.34 -3.40
C GLY A 49 -10.03 0.83 -3.64
N ILE A 50 -10.97 0.26 -4.39
CA ILE A 50 -11.10 -1.20 -4.63
C ILE A 50 -9.75 -1.83 -5.02
N HIS A 51 -8.95 -1.11 -5.81
CA HIS A 51 -7.63 -1.55 -6.21
C HIS A 51 -6.65 -1.71 -5.05
N MET A 52 -6.53 -0.70 -4.17
CA MET A 52 -5.65 -0.81 -3.00
C MET A 52 -6.14 -1.84 -2.00
N THR A 53 -7.44 -1.92 -1.77
CA THR A 53 -8.01 -2.97 -0.91
C THR A 53 -7.62 -4.36 -1.41
N ALA A 54 -7.75 -4.62 -2.72
CA ALA A 54 -7.33 -5.88 -3.32
C ALA A 54 -5.84 -6.17 -3.15
N LEU A 55 -4.97 -5.15 -3.24
CA LEU A 55 -3.54 -5.30 -3.02
C LEU A 55 -3.20 -5.64 -1.56
N PHE A 56 -3.86 -5.00 -0.59
CA PHE A 56 -3.71 -5.33 0.83
C PHE A 56 -4.22 -6.75 1.15
N THR A 57 -5.36 -7.15 0.59
CA THR A 57 -5.85 -8.53 0.69
C THR A 57 -4.86 -9.52 0.11
N ARG A 58 -4.25 -9.19 -1.04
CA ARG A 58 -3.21 -10.03 -1.65
C ARG A 58 -1.96 -10.11 -0.78
N ALA A 59 -1.51 -9.00 -0.19
CA ALA A 59 -0.35 -8.98 0.73
C ALA A 59 -0.57 -9.94 1.91
N ASN A 60 -1.75 -9.87 2.55
CA ASN A 60 -2.12 -10.79 3.62
C ASN A 60 -2.10 -12.26 3.17
N ARG A 61 -2.63 -12.55 1.98
CA ARG A 61 -2.62 -13.91 1.41
C ARG A 61 -1.19 -14.41 1.12
N GLU A 62 -0.29 -13.51 0.73
CA GLU A 62 1.13 -13.81 0.50
C GLU A 62 1.96 -13.84 1.81
N GLY A 63 1.32 -13.66 2.97
CA GLY A 63 1.99 -13.69 4.28
C GLY A 63 2.79 -12.42 4.61
N ILE A 64 2.51 -11.31 3.91
CA ILE A 64 3.18 -10.03 4.12
C ILE A 64 2.36 -9.23 5.11
N ALA A 65 2.95 -8.98 6.28
CA ALA A 65 2.33 -8.19 7.33
C ALA A 65 2.17 -6.74 6.88
N ILE A 66 0.98 -6.19 7.06
CA ILE A 66 0.71 -4.77 6.83
C ILE A 66 1.20 -3.99 8.04
N ARG A 67 2.18 -3.10 7.84
CA ARG A 67 2.81 -2.32 8.91
C ARG A 67 2.23 -0.92 9.00
N GLY A 68 2.14 -0.37 10.21
CA GLY A 68 1.89 1.06 10.42
C GLY A 68 3.20 1.77 10.72
N GLU A 69 3.47 2.88 10.03
CA GLU A 69 4.66 3.70 10.21
C GLU A 69 4.27 5.16 10.49
N THR A 70 4.98 5.81 11.39
CA THR A 70 4.89 7.26 11.60
C THR A 70 6.18 7.91 11.12
N TRP A 71 6.06 8.98 10.35
CA TRP A 71 7.16 9.74 9.77
C TRP A 71 7.06 11.24 10.06
#